data_AF-A0AAW8LSA9-F1
#
_entry.id   AF-A0AAW8LSA9-F1
#
_cell.length_a   1.000
_cell.length_b   1.000
_cell.length_c   1.000
_cell.angle_alpha   90.00
_cell.angle_beta   90.00
_cell.angle_gamma   90.00
#
_symmetry.space_group_name_H-M   'P 1'
#
loop_
_entity.id
_entity.type
_entity.pdbx_description
1 polymer ?
#
loop_
_entity_poly.entity_id
_entity_poly.type
_entity_poly.pdbx_seq_one_letter_code
_entity_poly.pdbx_strand_id
1 'polypeptide(L)'
;MAGVDGGAEKKGGKTPGFDATSAEAYLIRDPETFAINIARALENLGKAASEWLAPRERGEIPQASADPVTDLVKTLSDVAEYWMAEPKRSLEAQTHLLSSYYDLWAKSVAQFSDDADSASEKPAESGPAERRSRRFADADWQANPFFDFLLKAYQTTVGFADRMVTEAEGLDEHTRTKALFYMRQVTEALSPANFVFTNPQVFRETVASSGANLVKGMAQLAEDVAAGNGHLKLRQTDYSKFVIGQNIAVTPGKVVAKSPLCEIIHYAPTTQKAFKRPLLIVPPWINKFYILDLNPQKSFVGWCLEQGHSVFMVSWINPDARLAEKGWDDYIREGINFALDTIEERTGERQINAIGYCVGGTLLSSALALHAQEGDERIRSATLLAAQTDFIHAGDLKVFIDEGQLAALDKHMQAVGYLDGSIMATVFNMLRASDLIWPYVVDNYLRGTEPLPFDLLYWNSDSTRVTAASHSFYLRNCYLENNLARGLMRVAGKRINLGDIKIPVYDLATRDDHIAPAKSVFTGAALFGGPVEFVLGASGHIAGVVNPPQLEKYQYWTGPSPAGDFDAWQAAATAHKGSWWVHWQSWIENQSAEKVKARKPGDGRRPVLGDAPGTYVLS
;
A
#
# COMPACT_ATOMS: atom_id res chain seq x y z
N MET A 1 70.88 28.62 -31.74
CA MET A 1 70.22 29.95 -31.73
C MET A 1 69.16 29.90 -32.82
N ALA A 2 67.92 29.55 -32.49
CA ALA A 2 66.80 30.44 -32.08
C ALA A 2 66.11 31.06 -33.31
N GLY A 3 64.77 31.09 -33.50
CA GLY A 3 63.59 30.75 -32.69
C GLY A 3 62.52 30.03 -33.55
N VAL A 4 61.58 29.27 -32.96
CA VAL A 4 60.31 29.67 -32.31
C VAL A 4 59.36 30.42 -33.25
N ASP A 5 58.32 29.73 -33.71
CA ASP A 5 56.98 30.31 -33.84
C ASP A 5 55.93 29.25 -33.48
N GLY A 6 55.14 29.56 -32.45
CA GLY A 6 54.24 28.65 -31.77
C GLY A 6 52.83 28.67 -32.34
N GLY A 7 52.31 27.48 -32.65
CA GLY A 7 50.88 27.26 -32.82
C GLY A 7 50.17 27.22 -31.47
N ALA A 8 49.25 28.15 -31.25
CA ALA A 8 48.35 28.13 -30.11
C ALA A 8 47.15 27.21 -30.42
N GLU A 9 47.25 25.93 -30.08
CA GLU A 9 46.07 25.07 -29.88
C GLU A 9 45.42 25.45 -28.54
N LYS A 10 44.18 25.96 -28.60
CA LYS A 10 43.30 26.09 -27.44
C LYS A 10 42.96 24.69 -26.91
N LYS A 11 43.70 24.22 -25.91
CA LYS A 11 43.28 23.09 -25.06
C LYS A 11 42.15 23.56 -24.14
N GLY A 12 40.91 23.21 -24.49
CA GLY A 12 39.81 23.20 -23.53
C GLY A 12 40.09 22.15 -22.46
N GLY A 13 40.18 22.56 -21.20
CA GLY A 13 40.35 21.67 -20.07
C GLY A 13 39.19 20.69 -19.99
N LYS A 14 39.49 19.39 -20.04
CA LYS A 14 38.56 18.33 -19.69
C LYS A 14 38.62 18.16 -18.17
N THR A 15 37.59 18.59 -17.47
CA THR A 15 37.34 18.21 -16.07
C THR A 15 37.10 16.70 -16.01
N PRO A 16 37.68 15.94 -15.07
CA PRO A 16 37.42 14.51 -14.96
C PRO A 16 35.98 14.28 -14.45
N GLY A 17 35.10 13.79 -15.31
CA GLY A 17 33.73 13.36 -14.93
C GLY A 17 32.58 14.11 -15.59
N PHE A 18 32.80 15.31 -16.14
CA PHE A 18 31.76 16.08 -16.82
C PHE A 18 32.04 16.20 -18.32
N ASP A 19 31.21 15.57 -19.15
CA ASP A 19 31.25 15.72 -20.60
C ASP A 19 30.47 16.99 -21.00
N ALA A 20 31.14 17.99 -21.59
CA ALA A 20 30.49 19.22 -22.04
C ALA A 20 29.37 18.97 -23.08
N THR A 21 29.40 17.85 -23.80
CA THR A 21 28.31 17.46 -24.71
C THR A 21 27.04 17.00 -23.97
N SER A 22 27.14 16.63 -22.69
CA SER A 22 25.97 16.32 -21.84
C SER A 22 25.10 17.56 -21.56
N ALA A 23 25.68 18.76 -21.57
CA ALA A 23 24.94 20.02 -21.38
C ALA A 23 24.06 20.36 -22.60
N GLU A 24 24.42 19.89 -23.80
CA GLU A 24 23.62 20.10 -25.02
C GLU A 24 22.25 19.40 -24.96
N ALA A 25 22.11 18.36 -24.13
CA ALA A 25 20.84 17.66 -23.92
C ALA A 25 19.80 18.52 -23.18
N TYR A 26 20.22 19.62 -22.56
CA TYR A 26 19.38 20.54 -21.77
C TYR A 26 19.13 21.89 -22.47
N LEU A 27 19.67 22.09 -23.68
CA LEU A 27 19.49 23.32 -24.44
C LEU A 27 18.23 23.27 -25.32
N ILE A 28 17.34 24.26 -25.16
CA ILE A 28 16.14 24.43 -25.99
C ILE A 28 16.57 24.71 -27.43
N ARG A 29 16.26 23.77 -28.34
CA ARG A 29 16.65 23.85 -29.76
C ARG A 29 15.64 24.61 -30.61
N ASP A 30 14.37 24.58 -30.23
CA ASP A 30 13.27 25.27 -30.92
C ASP A 30 12.45 26.11 -29.92
N PRO A 31 12.84 27.38 -29.68
CA PRO A 31 12.16 28.25 -28.72
C PRO A 31 10.71 28.60 -29.10
N GLU A 32 10.39 28.65 -30.39
CA GLU A 32 9.04 29.02 -30.86
C GLU A 32 8.04 27.89 -30.58
N THR A 33 8.36 26.66 -31.00
CA THR A 33 7.54 25.49 -30.70
C THR A 33 7.44 25.26 -29.19
N PHE A 34 8.55 25.45 -28.46
CA PHE A 34 8.56 25.37 -27.01
C PHE A 34 7.57 26.35 -26.38
N ALA A 35 7.61 27.63 -26.77
CA ALA A 35 6.70 28.65 -26.22
C ALA A 35 5.22 28.34 -26.50
N ILE A 36 4.90 27.87 -27.71
CA ILE A 36 3.53 27.46 -28.08
C ILE A 36 3.06 26.28 -27.22
N ASN A 37 3.92 25.27 -27.02
CA ASN A 37 3.58 24.11 -26.22
C ASN A 37 3.44 24.47 -24.73
N ILE A 38 4.28 25.36 -24.19
CA ILE A 38 4.08 25.87 -22.82
C ILE A 38 2.72 26.58 -22.68
N ALA A 39 2.33 27.40 -23.65
CA ALA A 39 1.01 28.04 -23.64
C ALA A 39 -0.15 27.03 -23.64
N ARG A 40 -0.05 25.96 -24.45
CA ARG A 40 -1.03 24.86 -24.46
C ARG A 40 -1.05 24.05 -23.16
N ALA A 41 0.11 23.81 -22.56
CA ALA A 41 0.20 23.14 -21.26
C ALA A 41 -0.50 23.97 -20.17
N LEU A 42 -0.30 25.30 -20.17
CA LEU A 42 -0.99 26.23 -19.27
C LEU A 42 -2.50 26.27 -19.51
N GLU A 43 -2.95 26.19 -20.77
CA GLU A 43 -4.39 26.09 -21.10
C GLU A 43 -5.01 24.82 -20.48
N ASN A 44 -4.35 23.67 -20.64
CA ASN A 44 -4.83 22.41 -20.05
C ASN A 44 -4.78 22.43 -18.51
N LEU A 45 -3.76 23.04 -17.92
CA LEU A 45 -3.71 23.27 -16.47
C LEU A 45 -4.88 24.16 -16.01
N GLY A 46 -5.24 25.18 -16.78
CA GLY A 46 -6.43 26.01 -16.54
C GLY A 46 -7.74 25.23 -16.58
N LYS A 47 -7.86 24.25 -17.50
CA LYS A 47 -9.00 23.32 -17.53
C LYS A 47 -9.06 22.47 -16.26
N ALA A 48 -7.94 21.89 -15.84
CA ALA A 48 -7.85 21.12 -14.60
C ALA A 48 -8.27 21.95 -13.37
N ALA A 49 -7.80 23.19 -13.27
CA ALA A 49 -8.18 24.11 -12.20
C ALA A 49 -9.69 24.43 -12.22
N SER A 50 -10.28 24.59 -13.41
CA SER A 50 -11.72 24.82 -13.57
C SER A 50 -12.55 23.63 -13.10
N GLU A 51 -12.16 22.40 -13.50
CA GLU A 51 -12.82 21.16 -13.05
C GLU A 51 -12.68 20.94 -11.54
N TRP A 52 -11.55 21.35 -10.94
CA TRP A 52 -11.34 21.30 -9.50
C TRP A 52 -12.19 22.32 -8.73
N LEU A 53 -12.35 23.54 -9.26
CA LEU A 53 -13.13 24.60 -8.62
C LEU A 53 -14.64 24.38 -8.73
N ALA A 54 -15.13 23.88 -9.87
CA ALA A 54 -16.56 23.91 -10.18
C ALA A 54 -17.45 23.20 -9.13
N PRO A 55 -17.12 22.01 -8.60
CA PRO A 55 -17.91 21.37 -7.55
C PRO A 55 -17.84 22.09 -6.19
N ARG A 56 -16.72 22.79 -5.91
CA ARG A 56 -16.54 23.59 -4.68
C ARG A 56 -17.40 24.84 -4.70
N GLU A 57 -17.47 25.51 -5.86
CA GLU A 57 -18.35 26.67 -6.06
C GLU A 57 -19.84 26.29 -6.00
N ARG A 58 -20.19 25.09 -6.49
CA ARG A 58 -21.56 24.55 -6.40
C ARG A 58 -21.95 24.06 -4.99
N GLY A 59 -21.00 24.02 -4.05
CA GLY A 59 -21.25 23.52 -2.69
C GLY A 59 -21.48 22.00 -2.62
N GLU A 60 -21.07 21.26 -3.65
CA GLU A 60 -21.24 19.80 -3.75
C GLU A 60 -20.20 19.03 -2.92
N ILE A 61 -19.08 19.68 -2.57
CA ILE A 61 -18.05 19.12 -1.70
C ILE A 61 -18.26 19.71 -0.30
N PRO A 62 -18.73 18.94 0.68
CA PRO A 62 -18.81 19.40 2.06
C PRO A 62 -17.42 19.79 2.55
N GLN A 63 -17.30 20.91 3.27
CA GLN A 63 -16.11 21.16 4.09
C GLN A 63 -16.04 20.05 5.15
N ALA A 64 -15.24 19.02 4.89
CA ALA A 64 -15.01 17.97 5.86
C ALA A 64 -14.33 18.57 7.09
N SER A 65 -14.91 18.35 8.28
CA SER A 65 -14.35 18.83 9.56
C SER A 65 -13.11 18.06 10.02
N ALA A 66 -12.67 17.06 9.23
CA ALA A 66 -11.50 16.23 9.48
C ALA A 66 -10.56 16.34 8.27
N ASP A 67 -10.02 17.54 8.02
CA ASP A 67 -9.05 17.78 6.96
C ASP A 67 -7.66 17.32 7.43
N PRO A 68 -7.02 16.33 6.76
CA PRO A 68 -5.64 15.94 7.03
C PRO A 68 -4.64 17.11 7.03
N VAL A 69 -4.95 18.20 6.33
CA VAL A 69 -4.13 19.43 6.33
C VAL A 69 -4.21 20.17 7.67
N THR A 70 -5.38 20.20 8.32
CA THR A 70 -5.50 20.83 9.64
C THR A 70 -4.69 20.07 10.67
N ASP A 71 -4.73 18.74 10.58
CA ASP A 71 -3.99 17.85 11.47
C ASP A 71 -2.47 17.95 11.24
N LEU A 72 -2.03 17.96 9.98
CA LEU A 72 -0.67 18.30 9.55
C LEU A 72 -0.18 19.60 10.20
N VAL A 73 -0.94 20.68 10.03
CA VAL A 73 -0.57 22.01 10.56
C VAL A 73 -0.47 21.98 12.07
N LYS A 74 -1.44 21.36 12.76
CA LYS A 74 -1.44 21.24 14.21
C LYS A 74 -0.20 20.48 14.70
N THR A 75 0.05 19.29 14.18
CA THR A 75 1.19 18.46 14.60
C THR A 75 2.54 19.15 14.35
N LEU A 76 2.72 19.78 13.18
CA LEU A 76 3.97 20.50 12.90
C LEU A 76 4.11 21.79 13.72
N SER A 77 2.99 22.38 14.17
CA SER A 77 3.02 23.52 15.09
C SER A 77 3.57 23.14 16.46
N ASP A 78 3.24 21.94 16.98
CA ASP A 78 3.77 21.45 18.26
C ASP A 78 5.31 21.29 18.19
N VAL A 79 5.82 20.79 17.07
CA VAL A 79 7.28 20.72 16.81
C VAL A 79 7.87 22.14 16.74
N ALA A 80 7.23 23.03 15.98
CA ALA A 80 7.72 24.40 15.81
C ALA A 80 7.74 25.17 17.14
N GLU A 81 6.74 24.96 18.01
CA GLU A 81 6.67 25.58 19.33
C GLU A 81 7.89 25.21 20.19
N TYR A 82 8.32 23.94 20.21
CA TYR A 82 9.51 23.51 20.94
C TYR A 82 10.78 24.29 20.52
N TRP A 83 10.99 24.45 19.21
CA TRP A 83 12.17 25.13 18.68
C TRP A 83 12.10 26.65 18.84
N MET A 84 10.91 27.23 18.77
CA MET A 84 10.68 28.67 18.90
C MET A 84 10.57 29.14 20.36
N ALA A 85 10.25 28.25 21.31
CA ALA A 85 10.12 28.58 22.73
C ALA A 85 11.42 29.13 23.33
N GLU A 86 12.58 28.69 22.82
CA GLU A 86 13.89 29.16 23.26
C GLU A 86 14.71 29.70 22.07
N PRO A 87 15.03 31.01 22.04
CA PRO A 87 15.80 31.61 20.94
C PRO A 87 17.14 30.93 20.66
N LYS A 88 17.76 30.36 21.70
CA LYS A 88 19.03 29.62 21.59
C LYS A 88 18.89 28.36 20.73
N ARG A 89 17.82 27.57 20.92
CA ARG A 89 17.56 26.35 20.15
C ARG A 89 17.33 26.66 18.67
N SER A 90 16.52 27.68 18.39
CA SER A 90 16.30 28.18 17.03
C SER A 90 17.61 28.61 16.35
N LEU A 91 18.47 29.34 17.07
CA LEU A 91 19.77 29.77 16.55
C LEU A 91 20.71 28.60 16.30
N GLU A 92 20.77 27.62 17.22
CA GLU A 92 21.55 26.39 17.06
C GLU A 92 21.10 25.57 15.84
N ALA A 93 19.79 25.37 15.67
CA ALA A 93 19.23 24.66 14.52
C ALA A 93 19.54 25.36 13.19
N GLN A 94 19.36 26.69 13.13
CA GLN A 94 19.70 27.49 11.94
C GLN A 94 21.20 27.44 11.64
N THR A 95 22.05 27.56 12.66
CA THR A 95 23.51 27.49 12.52
C THR A 95 23.93 26.13 11.99
N HIS A 96 23.36 25.05 12.52
CA HIS A 96 23.61 23.69 12.06
C HIS A 96 23.20 23.50 10.58
N LEU A 97 22.03 23.99 10.18
CA LEU A 97 21.58 23.89 8.79
C LEU A 97 22.50 24.67 7.85
N LEU A 98 22.85 25.91 8.22
CA LEU A 98 23.76 26.76 7.45
C LEU A 98 25.15 26.14 7.32
N SER A 99 25.70 25.57 8.40
CA SER A 99 26.99 24.88 8.35
C SER A 99 26.94 23.65 7.45
N SER A 100 25.84 22.90 7.47
CA SER A 100 25.66 21.73 6.60
C SER A 100 25.63 22.11 5.11
N TYR A 101 24.94 23.19 4.75
CA TYR A 101 24.94 23.70 3.38
C TYR A 101 26.29 24.29 2.98
N TYR A 102 26.98 24.97 3.89
CA TYR A 102 28.32 25.49 3.63
C TYR A 102 29.33 24.37 3.38
N ASP A 103 29.30 23.31 4.19
CA ASP A 103 30.14 22.13 4.01
C ASP A 103 29.86 21.43 2.68
N LEU A 104 28.57 21.31 2.31
CA LEU A 104 28.19 20.77 1.00
C LEU A 104 28.73 21.63 -0.14
N TRP A 105 28.53 22.95 -0.07
CA TRP A 105 29.02 23.88 -1.07
C TRP A 105 30.54 23.83 -1.21
N ALA A 106 31.28 23.84 -0.09
CA ALA A 106 32.73 23.75 -0.07
C ALA A 106 33.23 22.44 -0.70
N LYS A 107 32.59 21.31 -0.39
CA LYS A 107 32.90 20.00 -0.99
C LYS A 107 32.60 19.97 -2.48
N SER A 108 31.47 20.53 -2.91
CA SER A 108 31.12 20.61 -4.33
C SER A 108 32.11 21.49 -5.10
N VAL A 109 32.50 22.66 -4.57
CA VAL A 109 33.51 23.51 -5.20
C VAL A 109 34.88 22.82 -5.28
N ALA A 110 35.30 22.13 -4.21
CA ALA A 110 36.55 21.37 -4.20
C ALA A 110 36.59 20.23 -5.23
N GLN A 111 35.45 19.63 -5.57
CA GLN A 111 35.33 18.64 -6.65
C GLN A 111 35.46 19.25 -8.06
N PHE A 112 35.29 20.57 -8.21
CA PHE A 112 35.47 21.29 -9.49
C PHE A 112 36.87 21.87 -9.70
N SER A 113 37.64 22.08 -8.62
CA SER A 113 39.06 22.43 -8.70
C SER A 113 39.90 21.16 -8.77
N ASP A 114 40.87 21.08 -9.69
CA ASP A 114 41.76 19.92 -10.00
C ASP A 114 42.60 19.35 -8.81
N ASP A 115 42.32 19.68 -7.54
CA ASP A 115 42.94 19.07 -6.36
C ASP A 115 42.26 17.73 -5.96
N ALA A 116 42.02 16.87 -6.96
CA ALA A 116 41.40 15.56 -6.79
C ALA A 116 42.32 14.51 -6.10
N ASP A 117 43.51 14.89 -5.63
CA ASP A 117 44.46 13.98 -4.97
C ASP A 117 44.45 14.04 -3.43
N SER A 118 43.62 14.88 -2.78
CA SER A 118 43.63 14.98 -1.30
C SER A 118 42.33 14.65 -0.56
N ALA A 119 41.26 14.21 -1.24
CA ALA A 119 40.02 13.81 -0.58
C ALA A 119 39.65 12.35 -0.89
N SER A 120 40.49 11.40 -0.47
CA SER A 120 40.13 9.99 -0.35
C SER A 120 39.54 9.68 1.03
N GLU A 121 38.63 10.51 1.52
CA GLU A 121 37.66 10.03 2.50
C GLU A 121 36.53 9.35 1.74
N LYS A 122 36.39 8.04 1.96
CA LYS A 122 35.21 7.29 1.52
C LYS A 122 33.98 8.13 1.87
N PRO A 123 33.07 8.40 0.90
CA PRO A 123 31.87 9.15 1.21
C PRO A 123 31.18 8.41 2.36
N ALA A 124 30.92 9.12 3.46
CA ALA A 124 30.11 8.60 4.55
C ALA A 124 28.91 7.90 3.90
N GLU A 125 28.78 6.59 4.16
CA GLU A 125 27.66 5.80 3.68
C GLU A 125 26.40 6.37 4.34
N SER A 126 25.81 7.38 3.70
CA SER A 126 24.42 7.75 3.89
C SER A 126 23.61 6.46 3.73
N GLY A 127 22.74 6.18 4.68
CA GLY A 127 22.13 4.86 4.88
C GLY A 127 21.61 4.19 3.60
N PRO A 128 21.65 2.84 3.54
CA PRO A 128 21.41 2.05 2.33
C PRO A 128 20.01 2.17 1.69
N ALA A 129 19.07 2.93 2.27
CA ALA A 129 17.69 3.03 1.82
C ALA A 129 17.44 4.13 0.75
N GLU A 130 18.03 5.33 0.88
CA GLU A 130 17.67 6.47 0.03
C GLU A 130 18.36 6.49 -1.33
N ARG A 131 19.63 6.04 -1.41
CA ARG A 131 20.37 5.87 -2.69
C ARG A 131 19.76 4.80 -3.61
N ARG A 132 18.81 3.99 -3.11
CA ARG A 132 18.11 2.95 -3.88
C ARG A 132 16.68 3.36 -4.28
N SER A 133 16.23 4.57 -3.98
CA SER A 133 14.91 5.01 -4.43
C SER A 133 14.87 5.09 -5.95
N ARG A 134 13.88 4.42 -6.56
CA ARG A 134 13.71 4.34 -8.02
C ARG A 134 13.67 5.71 -8.70
N ARG A 135 13.28 6.76 -7.97
CA ARG A 135 13.21 8.15 -8.48
C ARG A 135 14.58 8.78 -8.81
N PHE A 136 15.65 8.30 -8.18
CA PHE A 136 17.02 8.79 -8.39
C PHE A 136 17.85 7.82 -9.25
N ALA A 137 17.19 7.01 -10.08
CA ALA A 137 17.84 5.97 -10.89
C ALA A 137 18.56 6.51 -12.14
N ASP A 138 18.25 7.72 -12.59
CA ASP A 138 18.92 8.34 -13.74
C ASP A 138 20.40 8.62 -13.43
N ALA A 139 21.29 8.28 -14.37
CA ALA A 139 22.73 8.40 -14.16
C ALA A 139 23.18 9.86 -13.92
N ASP A 140 22.45 10.84 -14.46
CA ASP A 140 22.82 12.25 -14.32
C ASP A 140 22.65 12.77 -12.90
N TRP A 141 21.89 12.09 -12.02
CA TRP A 141 21.87 12.41 -10.59
C TRP A 141 23.25 12.30 -9.94
N GLN A 142 24.17 11.53 -10.53
CA GLN A 142 25.54 11.35 -10.05
C GLN A 142 26.56 11.94 -11.02
N ALA A 143 26.34 11.79 -12.33
CA ALA A 143 27.28 12.23 -13.36
C ALA A 143 27.27 13.74 -13.59
N ASN A 144 26.14 14.41 -13.34
CA ASN A 144 26.03 15.84 -13.58
C ASN A 144 26.18 16.63 -12.26
N PRO A 145 27.19 17.51 -12.18
CA PRO A 145 27.42 18.48 -11.10
C PRO A 145 26.20 19.13 -10.45
N PHE A 146 25.29 19.63 -11.28
CA PHE A 146 24.15 20.41 -10.84
C PHE A 146 23.12 19.51 -10.15
N PHE A 147 22.80 18.37 -10.76
CA PHE A 147 21.84 17.41 -10.21
C PHE A 147 22.40 16.68 -8.98
N ASP A 148 23.69 16.38 -8.95
CA ASP A 148 24.37 15.82 -7.78
C ASP A 148 24.33 16.79 -6.59
N PHE A 149 24.61 18.08 -6.82
CA PHE A 149 24.46 19.10 -5.77
C PHE A 149 23.01 19.20 -5.26
N LEU A 150 22.03 19.23 -6.16
CA LEU A 150 20.61 19.27 -5.78
C LEU A 150 20.20 18.05 -4.95
N LEU A 151 20.63 16.84 -5.34
CA LEU A 151 20.36 15.61 -4.60
C LEU A 151 20.96 15.67 -3.19
N LYS A 152 22.21 16.09 -3.06
CA LYS A 152 22.88 16.22 -1.76
C LYS A 152 22.26 17.32 -0.90
N ALA A 153 21.86 18.45 -1.49
CA ALA A 153 21.18 19.53 -0.79
C ALA A 153 19.81 19.06 -0.28
N TYR A 154 19.06 18.32 -1.10
CA TYR A 154 17.81 17.68 -0.70
C TYR A 154 18.01 16.71 0.47
N GLN A 155 18.98 15.78 0.38
CA GLN A 155 19.29 14.83 1.47
C GLN A 155 19.69 15.54 2.77
N THR A 156 20.48 16.62 2.67
CA THR A 156 20.83 17.45 3.82
C THR A 156 19.60 18.08 4.47
N THR A 157 18.66 18.53 3.64
CA THR A 157 17.39 19.13 4.08
C THR A 157 16.48 18.09 4.76
N VAL A 158 16.36 16.89 4.18
CA VAL A 158 15.62 15.76 4.76
C VAL A 158 16.20 15.38 6.12
N GLY A 159 17.51 15.17 6.21
CA GLY A 159 18.17 14.82 7.47
C GLY A 159 18.11 15.94 8.52
N PHE A 160 17.98 17.20 8.12
CA PHE A 160 17.68 18.29 9.04
C PHE A 160 16.23 18.25 9.52
N ALA A 161 15.28 18.09 8.59
CA ALA A 161 13.85 18.02 8.89
C ALA A 161 13.51 16.86 9.85
N ASP A 162 14.11 15.68 9.65
CA ASP A 162 13.97 14.54 10.56
C ASP A 162 14.49 14.88 11.96
N ARG A 163 15.65 15.54 12.06
CA ARG A 163 16.22 15.97 13.34
C ARG A 163 15.36 16.98 14.08
N MET A 164 14.75 17.91 13.35
CA MET A 164 13.81 18.86 13.95
C MET A 164 12.66 18.15 14.67
N VAL A 165 12.27 16.96 14.22
CA VAL A 165 11.23 16.17 14.89
C VAL A 165 11.82 15.25 15.98
N THR A 166 12.93 14.56 15.72
CA THR A 166 13.50 13.59 16.68
C THR A 166 14.12 14.25 17.90
N GLU A 167 14.69 15.44 17.77
CA GLU A 167 15.34 16.19 18.86
C GLU A 167 14.37 17.13 19.61
N ALA A 168 13.11 17.20 19.18
CA ALA A 168 12.08 17.94 19.89
C ALA A 168 11.68 17.22 21.19
N GLU A 169 12.06 17.77 22.36
CA GLU A 169 11.69 17.23 23.66
C GLU A 169 10.26 17.65 24.05
N GLY A 170 9.62 16.88 24.94
CA GLY A 170 8.27 17.17 25.44
C GLY A 170 7.12 16.66 24.57
N LEU A 171 7.39 16.17 23.36
CA LEU A 171 6.41 15.46 22.54
C LEU A 171 6.24 14.02 23.04
N ASP A 172 4.99 13.59 23.20
CA ASP A 172 4.67 12.18 23.40
C ASP A 172 4.98 11.35 22.13
N GLU A 173 5.13 10.04 22.29
CA GLU A 173 5.57 9.14 21.22
C GLU A 173 4.62 9.12 20.01
N HIS A 174 3.32 9.27 20.25
CA HIS A 174 2.33 9.28 19.17
C HIS A 174 2.44 10.58 18.36
N THR A 175 2.51 11.73 19.02
CA THR A 175 2.72 13.03 18.36
C THR A 175 4.05 13.07 17.60
N ARG A 176 5.14 12.50 18.14
CA ARG A 176 6.42 12.40 17.44
C ARG A 176 6.34 11.54 16.18
N THR A 177 5.71 10.37 16.28
CA THR A 177 5.51 9.48 15.12
C THR A 177 4.70 10.17 14.02
N LYS A 178 3.64 10.87 14.42
CA LYS A 178 2.78 11.66 13.54
C LYS A 178 3.52 12.82 12.87
N ALA A 179 4.35 13.53 13.64
CA ALA A 179 5.19 14.60 13.12
C ALA A 179 6.22 14.09 12.12
N LEU A 180 6.86 12.94 12.38
CA LEU A 180 7.81 12.31 11.45
C LEU A 180 7.12 11.93 10.14
N PHE A 181 5.95 11.29 10.23
CA PHE A 181 5.14 10.94 9.07
C PHE A 181 4.83 12.16 8.21
N TYR A 182 4.33 13.22 8.83
CA TYR A 182 3.96 14.46 8.14
C TYR A 182 5.14 15.24 7.59
N MET A 183 6.23 15.34 8.34
CA MET A 183 7.47 15.95 7.88
C MET A 183 7.98 15.23 6.64
N ARG A 184 7.92 13.90 6.64
CA ARG A 184 8.23 13.10 5.47
C ARG A 184 7.32 13.42 4.28
N GLN A 185 6.01 13.58 4.46
CA GLN A 185 5.13 13.99 3.34
C GLN A 185 5.55 15.33 2.72
N VAL A 186 5.93 16.30 3.56
CA VAL A 186 6.40 17.62 3.12
C VAL A 186 7.73 17.52 2.37
N THR A 187 8.71 16.81 2.94
CA THR A 187 10.03 16.67 2.30
C THR A 187 9.93 15.87 0.99
N GLU A 188 9.12 14.81 0.97
CA GLU A 188 8.80 14.04 -0.23
C GLU A 188 8.20 14.90 -1.35
N ALA A 189 7.33 15.86 -1.01
CA ALA A 189 6.76 16.81 -1.96
C ALA A 189 7.79 17.80 -2.53
N LEU A 190 8.74 18.23 -1.70
CA LEU A 190 9.82 19.15 -2.07
C LEU A 190 10.99 18.46 -2.80
N SER A 191 10.90 17.15 -3.07
CA SER A 191 11.95 16.42 -3.76
C SER A 191 12.27 17.04 -5.13
N PRO A 192 13.56 17.23 -5.48
CA PRO A 192 13.95 17.79 -6.78
C PRO A 192 13.54 16.88 -7.95
N ALA A 193 13.24 15.60 -7.69
CA ALA A 193 12.72 14.70 -8.70
C ALA A 193 11.28 15.05 -9.16
N ASN A 194 10.54 15.87 -8.40
CA ASN A 194 9.13 16.18 -8.68
C ASN A 194 8.92 17.40 -9.59
N PHE A 195 10.00 18.06 -10.05
CA PHE A 195 9.89 19.28 -10.86
C PHE A 195 10.68 19.18 -12.16
N VAL A 196 10.17 19.84 -13.20
CA VAL A 196 10.68 19.74 -14.58
C VAL A 196 12.16 20.07 -14.68
N PHE A 197 12.62 21.17 -14.09
CA PHE A 197 13.99 21.67 -14.29
C PHE A 197 15.01 21.11 -13.29
N THR A 198 14.56 20.42 -12.26
CA THR A 198 15.43 19.79 -11.25
C THR A 198 15.48 18.28 -11.38
N ASN A 199 14.66 17.68 -12.25
CA ASN A 199 14.70 16.27 -12.60
C ASN A 199 15.42 16.10 -13.95
N PRO A 200 16.58 15.40 -14.00
CA PRO A 200 17.38 15.29 -15.21
C PRO A 200 16.63 14.59 -16.36
N GLN A 201 15.88 13.52 -16.05
CA GLN A 201 15.13 12.76 -17.05
C GLN A 201 14.02 13.61 -17.67
N VAL A 202 13.21 14.25 -16.82
CA VAL A 202 12.08 15.08 -17.26
C VAL A 202 12.57 16.31 -18.02
N PHE A 203 13.66 16.95 -17.55
CA PHE A 203 14.20 18.13 -18.21
C PHE A 203 14.68 17.78 -19.63
N ARG A 204 15.49 16.73 -19.79
CA ARG A 204 15.94 16.29 -21.13
C ARG A 204 14.77 15.95 -22.05
N GLU A 205 13.75 15.24 -21.55
CA GLU A 205 12.55 14.89 -22.33
C GLU A 205 11.75 16.13 -22.73
N THR A 206 11.64 17.11 -21.83
CA THR A 206 10.95 18.39 -22.09
C THR A 206 11.67 19.19 -23.16
N VAL A 207 12.99 19.28 -23.09
CA VAL A 207 13.81 19.95 -24.09
C VAL A 207 13.75 19.22 -25.43
N ALA A 208 13.91 17.89 -25.44
CA ALA A 208 13.91 17.08 -26.65
C ALA A 208 12.56 17.09 -27.38
N SER A 209 11.45 17.15 -26.64
CA SER A 209 10.09 17.20 -27.19
C SER A 209 9.56 18.63 -27.41
N SER A 210 10.40 19.65 -27.19
CA SER A 210 9.99 21.07 -27.22
C SER A 210 8.72 21.33 -26.39
N GLY A 211 8.65 20.75 -25.19
CA GLY A 211 7.54 20.89 -24.25
C GLY A 211 6.28 20.08 -24.56
N ALA A 212 6.26 19.27 -25.62
CA ALA A 212 5.07 18.49 -26.00
C ALA A 212 4.65 17.47 -24.92
N ASN A 213 5.61 16.91 -24.17
CA ASN A 213 5.37 16.06 -23.01
C ASN A 213 4.46 16.75 -21.96
N LEU A 214 4.71 18.04 -21.67
CA LEU A 214 3.93 18.81 -20.70
C LEU A 214 2.51 19.08 -21.20
N VAL A 215 2.33 19.33 -22.51
CA VAL A 215 0.99 19.49 -23.09
C VAL A 215 0.15 18.24 -22.86
N LYS A 216 0.73 17.08 -23.16
CA LYS A 216 0.08 15.78 -22.97
C LYS A 216 -0.20 15.51 -21.48
N GLY A 217 0.78 15.73 -20.61
CA GLY A 217 0.63 15.48 -19.18
C GLY A 217 -0.38 16.41 -18.49
N MET A 218 -0.44 17.70 -18.86
CA MET A 218 -1.45 18.62 -18.33
C MET A 218 -2.86 18.28 -18.85
N ALA A 219 -2.98 17.76 -20.08
CA ALA A 219 -4.27 17.25 -20.59
C ALA A 219 -4.74 16.04 -19.76
N GLN A 220 -3.83 15.10 -19.47
CA GLN A 220 -4.11 13.97 -18.60
C GLN A 220 -4.53 14.42 -17.20
N LEU A 221 -3.86 15.42 -16.61
CA LEU A 221 -4.26 16.00 -15.32
C LEU A 221 -5.69 16.54 -15.35
N ALA A 222 -6.07 17.28 -16.40
CA ALA A 222 -7.42 17.81 -16.55
C ALA A 222 -8.47 16.69 -16.64
N GLU A 223 -8.17 15.64 -17.41
CA GLU A 223 -9.01 14.45 -17.50
C GLU A 223 -9.15 13.72 -16.14
N ASP A 224 -8.06 13.59 -15.37
CA ASP A 224 -8.07 12.93 -14.05
C ASP A 224 -8.92 13.70 -13.03
N VAL A 225 -8.84 15.03 -13.04
CA VAL A 225 -9.67 15.89 -12.18
C VAL A 225 -11.14 15.83 -12.59
N ALA A 226 -11.43 15.88 -13.89
CA ALA A 226 -12.78 15.75 -14.41
C ALA A 226 -13.38 14.37 -14.04
N ALA A 227 -12.62 13.29 -14.24
CA ALA A 227 -13.03 11.92 -13.92
C ALA A 227 -13.23 11.68 -12.41
N GLY A 228 -12.59 12.48 -11.56
CA GLY A 228 -12.79 12.47 -10.12
C GLY A 228 -13.87 13.44 -9.62
N ASN A 229 -14.68 14.04 -10.51
CA ASN A 229 -15.69 15.04 -10.17
C ASN A 229 -15.11 16.19 -9.33
N GLY A 230 -13.95 16.72 -9.74
CA GLY A 230 -13.22 17.80 -9.06
C GLY A 230 -12.30 17.36 -7.92
N HIS A 231 -12.18 16.05 -7.68
CA HIS A 231 -11.05 15.46 -6.95
C HIS A 231 -10.01 14.93 -7.93
N LEU A 232 -8.73 15.01 -7.58
CA LEU A 232 -7.68 14.40 -8.37
C LEU A 232 -7.76 12.87 -8.24
N LYS A 233 -8.25 12.19 -9.27
CA LYS A 233 -8.29 10.72 -9.33
C LYS A 233 -7.11 10.21 -10.14
N LEU A 234 -6.00 9.90 -9.46
CA LEU A 234 -4.79 9.37 -10.09
C LEU A 234 -5.10 8.09 -10.89
N ARG A 235 -5.10 8.16 -12.23
CA ARG A 235 -5.26 6.97 -13.08
C ARG A 235 -3.96 6.17 -13.14
N GLN A 236 -3.64 5.44 -12.08
CA GLN A 236 -2.39 4.65 -11.97
C GLN A 236 -2.30 3.47 -12.95
N THR A 237 -3.37 3.17 -13.69
CA THR A 237 -3.48 2.09 -14.67
C THR A 237 -4.48 2.47 -15.77
N ASP A 238 -4.36 1.86 -16.94
CA ASP A 238 -5.39 1.96 -17.99
C ASP A 238 -6.60 1.07 -17.65
N TYR A 239 -7.65 1.70 -17.07
CA TYR A 239 -8.90 1.02 -16.71
C TYR A 239 -9.64 0.43 -17.91
N SER A 240 -9.48 0.98 -19.11
CA SER A 240 -10.21 0.51 -20.31
C SER A 240 -9.85 -0.93 -20.69
N LYS A 241 -8.74 -1.44 -20.17
CA LYS A 241 -8.25 -2.81 -20.42
C LYS A 241 -8.77 -3.83 -19.43
N PHE A 242 -9.51 -3.45 -18.39
CA PHE A 242 -9.98 -4.38 -17.37
C PHE A 242 -11.50 -4.39 -17.28
N VAL A 243 -12.07 -5.59 -17.39
CA VAL A 243 -13.51 -5.84 -17.26
C VAL A 243 -13.68 -7.05 -16.34
N ILE A 244 -14.23 -6.80 -15.15
CA ILE A 244 -14.46 -7.82 -14.12
C ILE A 244 -15.39 -8.91 -14.69
N GLY A 245 -14.96 -10.16 -14.55
CA GLY A 245 -15.63 -11.34 -15.09
C GLY A 245 -15.32 -11.66 -16.55
N GLN A 246 -14.57 -10.81 -17.28
CA GLN A 246 -14.16 -11.10 -18.67
C GLN A 246 -12.65 -11.31 -18.81
N ASN A 247 -11.83 -10.50 -18.15
CA ASN A 247 -10.37 -10.64 -18.19
C ASN A 247 -9.66 -10.48 -16.84
N ILE A 248 -10.41 -10.13 -15.79
CA ILE A 248 -10.00 -10.16 -14.39
C ILE A 248 -11.12 -10.82 -13.56
N ALA A 249 -10.82 -11.57 -12.50
CA ALA A 249 -11.80 -12.38 -11.76
C ALA A 249 -12.54 -13.39 -12.66
N VAL A 250 -11.78 -14.11 -13.49
CA VAL A 250 -12.31 -15.00 -14.55
C VAL A 250 -12.33 -16.48 -14.19
N THR A 251 -11.94 -16.85 -12.96
CA THR A 251 -11.95 -18.27 -12.57
C THR A 251 -13.40 -18.79 -12.58
N PRO A 252 -13.71 -19.85 -13.36
CA PRO A 252 -15.09 -20.31 -13.49
C PRO A 252 -15.69 -20.74 -12.16
N GLY A 253 -16.91 -20.31 -11.88
CA GLY A 253 -17.62 -20.62 -10.64
C GLY A 253 -19.09 -20.21 -10.70
N LYS A 254 -19.82 -20.45 -9.61
CA LYS A 254 -21.22 -20.04 -9.47
C LYS A 254 -21.44 -19.36 -8.12
N VAL A 255 -22.30 -18.35 -8.09
CA VAL A 255 -22.85 -17.83 -6.83
C VAL A 255 -23.85 -18.86 -6.31
N VAL A 256 -23.58 -19.43 -5.14
CA VAL A 256 -24.37 -20.53 -4.55
C VAL A 256 -25.25 -20.09 -3.38
N ALA A 257 -24.99 -18.93 -2.79
CA ALA A 257 -25.83 -18.34 -1.76
C ALA A 257 -25.62 -16.83 -1.70
N LYS A 258 -26.58 -16.11 -1.10
CA LYS A 258 -26.56 -14.66 -0.97
C LYS A 258 -27.25 -14.24 0.32
N SER A 259 -26.59 -13.37 1.08
CA SER A 259 -27.12 -12.62 2.23
C SER A 259 -27.16 -11.12 1.90
N PRO A 260 -27.69 -10.26 2.79
CA PRO A 260 -27.57 -8.83 2.64
C PRO A 260 -26.11 -8.33 2.58
N LEU A 261 -25.16 -9.04 3.21
CA LEU A 261 -23.75 -8.62 3.30
C LEU A 261 -22.82 -9.30 2.28
N CYS A 262 -23.13 -10.51 1.80
CA CYS A 262 -22.25 -11.20 0.88
C CYS A 262 -22.94 -12.15 -0.11
N GLU A 263 -22.23 -12.45 -1.19
CA GLU A 263 -22.46 -13.59 -2.06
C GLU A 263 -21.42 -14.67 -1.75
N ILE A 264 -21.83 -15.93 -1.73
CA ILE A 264 -20.91 -17.06 -1.58
C ILE A 264 -20.69 -17.67 -2.96
N ILE A 265 -19.44 -17.65 -3.42
CA ILE A 265 -19.02 -18.23 -4.70
C ILE A 265 -18.47 -19.63 -4.43
N HIS A 266 -18.91 -20.63 -5.19
CA HIS A 266 -18.28 -21.95 -5.28
C HIS A 266 -17.63 -22.07 -6.66
N TYR A 267 -16.31 -22.28 -6.69
CA TYR A 267 -15.57 -22.38 -7.94
C TYR A 267 -15.65 -23.79 -8.56
N ALA A 268 -15.59 -23.84 -9.89
CA ALA A 268 -15.62 -25.08 -10.64
C ALA A 268 -14.29 -25.83 -10.46
N PRO A 269 -14.32 -27.13 -10.12
CA PRO A 269 -13.09 -27.88 -9.91
C PRO A 269 -12.32 -28.09 -11.23
N THR A 270 -10.99 -28.00 -11.18
CA THR A 270 -10.09 -28.29 -12.30
C THR A 270 -9.49 -29.71 -12.24
N THR A 271 -9.78 -30.46 -11.17
CA THR A 271 -9.30 -31.82 -10.91
C THR A 271 -10.46 -32.80 -10.73
N GLN A 272 -10.23 -34.11 -10.94
CA GLN A 272 -11.27 -35.13 -10.78
C GLN A 272 -11.60 -35.44 -9.31
N LYS A 273 -10.63 -35.27 -8.42
CA LYS A 273 -10.76 -35.45 -6.98
C LYS A 273 -10.28 -34.20 -6.27
N ALA A 274 -10.99 -33.80 -5.22
CA ALA A 274 -10.63 -32.67 -4.38
C ALA A 274 -10.48 -33.11 -2.93
N PHE A 275 -9.80 -32.32 -2.10
CA PHE A 275 -9.77 -32.53 -0.66
C PHE A 275 -11.19 -32.56 -0.09
N LYS A 276 -11.41 -33.47 0.85
CA LYS A 276 -12.71 -33.67 1.47
C LYS A 276 -13.18 -32.40 2.17
N ARG A 277 -12.32 -31.82 3.02
CA ARG A 277 -12.53 -30.54 3.68
C ARG A 277 -12.52 -29.41 2.64
N PRO A 278 -13.65 -28.70 2.43
CA PRO A 278 -13.68 -27.50 1.62
C PRO A 278 -12.75 -26.41 2.16
N LEU A 279 -12.37 -25.48 1.28
CA LEU A 279 -11.59 -24.30 1.61
C LEU A 279 -12.48 -23.06 1.49
N LEU A 280 -12.73 -22.36 2.60
CA LEU A 280 -13.43 -21.06 2.61
C LEU A 280 -12.41 -19.93 2.63
N ILE A 281 -12.52 -18.97 1.72
CA ILE A 281 -11.71 -17.76 1.70
C ILE A 281 -12.57 -16.57 2.10
N VAL A 282 -12.13 -15.86 3.15
CA VAL A 282 -12.72 -14.65 3.71
C VAL A 282 -11.79 -13.47 3.35
N PRO A 283 -12.02 -12.80 2.22
CA PRO A 283 -11.19 -11.67 1.77
C PRO A 283 -11.50 -10.43 2.61
N PRO A 284 -10.69 -9.36 2.50
CA PRO A 284 -11.08 -8.06 3.03
C PRO A 284 -12.35 -7.53 2.34
N TRP A 285 -13.09 -6.69 3.04
CA TRP A 285 -14.15 -5.84 2.45
C TRP A 285 -13.67 -4.39 2.24
N ILE A 286 -12.42 -4.09 2.62
CA ILE A 286 -11.69 -2.89 2.20
C ILE A 286 -11.02 -3.27 0.88
N ASN A 287 -11.58 -2.79 -0.22
CA ASN A 287 -11.45 -3.29 -1.60
C ASN A 287 -12.08 -4.69 -1.81
N LYS A 288 -12.07 -5.16 -3.06
CA LYS A 288 -12.84 -6.32 -3.51
C LYS A 288 -12.04 -7.63 -3.46
N PHE A 289 -12.74 -8.76 -3.41
CA PHE A 289 -12.11 -10.08 -3.21
C PHE A 289 -11.13 -10.51 -4.31
N TYR A 290 -11.27 -9.97 -5.52
CA TYR A 290 -10.57 -10.46 -6.71
C TYR A 290 -9.07 -10.19 -6.71
N ILE A 291 -8.51 -9.60 -5.65
CA ILE A 291 -7.06 -9.59 -5.42
C ILE A 291 -6.46 -11.00 -5.32
N LEU A 292 -7.24 -11.98 -4.85
CA LEU A 292 -6.85 -13.40 -4.82
C LEU A 292 -7.22 -14.14 -6.11
N ASP A 293 -7.86 -13.45 -7.08
CA ASP A 293 -8.32 -14.00 -8.35
C ASP A 293 -8.18 -12.97 -9.48
N LEU A 294 -6.99 -12.39 -9.65
CA LEU A 294 -6.75 -11.31 -10.62
C LEU A 294 -6.89 -11.83 -12.06
N ASN A 295 -5.78 -12.22 -12.67
CA ASN A 295 -5.75 -12.87 -13.98
C ASN A 295 -5.33 -14.34 -13.78
N PRO A 296 -5.48 -15.22 -14.79
CA PRO A 296 -5.16 -16.63 -14.65
C PRO A 296 -3.72 -16.93 -14.17
N GLN A 297 -2.75 -16.09 -14.49
CA GLN A 297 -1.35 -16.25 -14.06
C GLN A 297 -1.12 -15.80 -12.61
N LYS A 298 -2.01 -14.96 -12.05
CA LYS A 298 -1.91 -14.39 -10.70
C LYS A 298 -3.10 -14.75 -9.81
N SER A 299 -3.81 -15.83 -10.12
CA SER A 299 -4.97 -16.27 -9.34
C SER A 299 -4.54 -17.30 -8.30
N PHE A 300 -4.59 -16.91 -7.02
CA PHE A 300 -4.43 -17.85 -5.90
C PHE A 300 -5.58 -18.86 -5.88
N VAL A 301 -6.80 -18.41 -6.16
CA VAL A 301 -7.99 -19.29 -6.28
C VAL A 301 -7.77 -20.35 -7.36
N GLY A 302 -7.37 -19.93 -8.57
CA GLY A 302 -7.09 -20.82 -9.69
C GLY A 302 -6.03 -21.87 -9.31
N TRP A 303 -4.95 -21.42 -8.68
CA TRP A 303 -3.90 -22.31 -8.20
C TRP A 303 -4.39 -23.30 -7.12
N CYS A 304 -5.21 -22.87 -6.15
CA CYS A 304 -5.80 -23.77 -5.16
C CYS A 304 -6.69 -24.86 -5.81
N LEU A 305 -7.44 -24.52 -6.85
CA LEU A 305 -8.24 -25.50 -7.61
C LEU A 305 -7.35 -26.54 -8.28
N GLU A 306 -6.24 -26.11 -8.88
CA GLU A 306 -5.23 -26.99 -9.49
C GLU A 306 -4.59 -27.93 -8.45
N GLN A 307 -4.38 -27.47 -7.21
CA GLN A 307 -3.90 -28.30 -6.11
C GLN A 307 -4.97 -29.26 -5.55
N GLY A 308 -6.21 -29.15 -6.02
CA GLY A 308 -7.31 -30.03 -5.63
C GLY A 308 -8.12 -29.55 -4.43
N HIS A 309 -8.16 -28.26 -4.13
CA HIS A 309 -9.08 -27.71 -3.13
C HIS A 309 -10.49 -27.50 -3.72
N SER A 310 -11.52 -27.73 -2.90
CA SER A 310 -12.88 -27.26 -3.21
C SER A 310 -13.06 -25.85 -2.63
N VAL A 311 -12.86 -24.83 -3.46
CA VAL A 311 -12.76 -23.43 -3.01
C VAL A 311 -14.11 -22.73 -2.99
N PHE A 312 -14.41 -22.10 -1.85
CA PHE A 312 -15.51 -21.17 -1.63
C PHE A 312 -14.95 -19.79 -1.30
N MET A 313 -15.57 -18.73 -1.80
CA MET A 313 -15.15 -17.34 -1.56
C MET A 313 -16.33 -16.51 -1.06
N VAL A 314 -16.09 -15.71 -0.03
CA VAL A 314 -17.03 -14.66 0.39
C VAL A 314 -16.82 -13.43 -0.48
N SER A 315 -17.83 -13.03 -1.24
CA SER A 315 -17.84 -11.78 -2.03
C SER A 315 -18.69 -10.75 -1.30
N TRP A 316 -18.05 -9.82 -0.60
CA TRP A 316 -18.73 -8.78 0.17
C TRP A 316 -19.44 -7.76 -0.73
N ILE A 317 -20.58 -7.26 -0.27
CA ILE A 317 -21.30 -6.15 -0.91
C ILE A 317 -20.52 -4.83 -0.75
N ASN A 318 -20.62 -3.92 -1.72
CA ASN A 318 -20.29 -2.51 -1.53
C ASN A 318 -21.47 -1.82 -0.81
N PRO A 319 -21.38 -1.52 0.50
CA PRO A 319 -22.54 -1.10 1.28
C PRO A 319 -23.00 0.31 0.93
N ASP A 320 -24.30 0.55 1.07
CA ASP A 320 -24.89 1.90 1.09
C ASP A 320 -25.50 2.22 2.47
N ALA A 321 -26.13 3.39 2.60
CA ALA A 321 -26.71 3.86 3.85
C ALA A 321 -27.74 2.89 4.47
N ARG A 322 -28.34 1.97 3.70
CA ARG A 322 -29.30 0.97 4.23
C ARG A 322 -28.61 -0.08 5.09
N LEU A 323 -27.30 -0.27 4.93
CA LEU A 323 -26.49 -1.21 5.68
C LEU A 323 -25.65 -0.51 6.77
N ALA A 324 -25.91 0.77 7.06
CA ALA A 324 -25.12 1.56 8.00
C ALA A 324 -24.95 0.91 9.38
N GLU A 325 -26.00 0.26 9.86
CA GLU A 325 -26.06 -0.39 11.17
C GLU A 325 -25.46 -1.81 11.18
N LYS A 326 -25.07 -2.36 10.01
CA LYS A 326 -24.42 -3.67 9.96
C LYS A 326 -23.04 -3.58 10.59
N GLY A 327 -22.92 -4.19 11.77
CA GLY A 327 -21.74 -4.15 12.61
C GLY A 327 -20.86 -5.39 12.47
N TRP A 328 -19.81 -5.45 13.27
CA TRP A 328 -18.84 -6.56 13.26
C TRP A 328 -19.50 -7.94 13.45
N ASP A 329 -20.50 -8.02 14.33
CA ASP A 329 -21.28 -9.23 14.58
C ASP A 329 -22.06 -9.71 13.34
N ASP A 330 -22.63 -8.78 12.57
CA ASP A 330 -23.35 -9.12 11.33
C ASP A 330 -22.39 -9.71 10.28
N TYR A 331 -21.17 -9.16 10.15
CA TYR A 331 -20.17 -9.71 9.23
C TYR A 331 -19.75 -11.14 9.60
N ILE A 332 -19.74 -11.48 10.90
CA ILE A 332 -19.52 -12.86 11.36
C ILE A 332 -20.74 -13.73 11.04
N ARG A 333 -21.95 -13.29 11.40
CA ARG A 333 -23.17 -14.11 11.29
C ARG A 333 -23.67 -14.26 9.84
N GLU A 334 -23.79 -13.17 9.11
CA GLU A 334 -24.29 -13.12 7.73
C GLU A 334 -23.18 -13.26 6.67
N GLY A 335 -21.92 -13.28 7.10
CA GLY A 335 -20.76 -13.59 6.26
C GLY A 335 -20.19 -14.98 6.54
N ILE A 336 -19.38 -15.11 7.60
CA ILE A 336 -18.64 -16.35 7.90
C ILE A 336 -19.59 -17.50 8.23
N ASN A 337 -20.49 -17.35 9.20
CA ASN A 337 -21.40 -18.42 9.61
C ASN A 337 -22.36 -18.80 8.48
N PHE A 338 -22.87 -17.81 7.75
CA PHE A 338 -23.67 -18.04 6.55
C PHE A 338 -22.92 -18.84 5.48
N ALA A 339 -21.63 -18.59 5.28
CA ALA A 339 -20.79 -19.37 4.38
C ALA A 339 -20.60 -20.80 4.88
N LEU A 340 -20.37 -21.00 6.19
CA LEU A 340 -20.24 -22.32 6.81
C LEU A 340 -21.52 -23.15 6.63
N ASP A 341 -22.69 -22.56 6.91
CA ASP A 341 -24.00 -23.18 6.70
C ASP A 341 -24.19 -23.57 5.23
N THR A 342 -23.86 -22.65 4.32
CA THR A 342 -23.94 -22.88 2.87
C THR A 342 -23.06 -24.04 2.43
N ILE A 343 -21.82 -24.12 2.94
CA ILE A 343 -20.88 -25.18 2.60
C ILE A 343 -21.39 -26.53 3.11
N GLU A 344 -21.84 -26.61 4.36
CA GLU A 344 -22.36 -27.85 4.96
C GLU A 344 -23.59 -28.34 4.17
N GLU A 345 -24.52 -27.44 3.84
CA GLU A 345 -25.70 -27.78 3.03
C GLU A 345 -25.37 -28.24 1.60
N ARG A 346 -24.37 -27.62 0.96
CA ARG A 346 -23.99 -27.90 -0.43
C ARG A 346 -23.14 -29.15 -0.58
N THR A 347 -22.27 -29.40 0.39
CA THR A 347 -21.22 -30.41 0.28
C THR A 347 -21.45 -31.63 1.16
N GLY A 348 -22.29 -31.49 2.21
CA GLY A 348 -22.44 -32.46 3.29
C GLY A 348 -21.27 -32.47 4.27
N GLU A 349 -20.23 -31.65 4.05
CA GLU A 349 -19.07 -31.59 4.94
C GLU A 349 -19.25 -30.52 5.99
N ARG A 350 -19.21 -30.96 7.24
CA ARG A 350 -19.22 -30.07 8.41
C ARG A 350 -17.84 -29.48 8.71
N GLN A 351 -16.76 -30.18 8.36
CA GLN A 351 -15.39 -29.75 8.65
C GLN A 351 -14.76 -29.05 7.44
N ILE A 352 -14.24 -27.85 7.64
CA ILE A 352 -13.61 -27.05 6.59
C ILE A 352 -12.24 -26.52 7.01
N ASN A 353 -11.48 -26.01 6.04
CA ASN A 353 -10.32 -25.14 6.24
C ASN A 353 -10.72 -23.71 5.87
N ALA A 354 -10.22 -22.71 6.60
CA ALA A 354 -10.55 -21.30 6.34
C ALA A 354 -9.30 -20.45 6.09
N ILE A 355 -9.39 -19.49 5.19
CA ILE A 355 -8.38 -18.46 4.93
C ILE A 355 -9.02 -17.11 5.22
N GLY A 356 -8.33 -16.24 5.96
CA GLY A 356 -8.70 -14.84 6.10
C GLY A 356 -7.58 -13.94 5.61
N TYR A 357 -7.90 -12.94 4.78
CA TYR A 357 -6.92 -11.99 4.25
C TYR A 357 -7.14 -10.58 4.79
N CYS A 358 -6.08 -9.93 5.28
CA CYS A 358 -6.10 -8.57 5.82
C CYS A 358 -7.19 -8.44 6.91
N VAL A 359 -8.11 -7.46 6.82
CA VAL A 359 -9.23 -7.32 7.78
C VAL A 359 -10.16 -8.55 7.81
N GLY A 360 -10.25 -9.31 6.71
CA GLY A 360 -10.96 -10.59 6.68
C GLY A 360 -10.30 -11.65 7.56
N GLY A 361 -8.97 -11.58 7.73
CA GLY A 361 -8.22 -12.38 8.71
C GLY A 361 -8.50 -11.94 10.14
N THR A 362 -8.50 -10.64 10.42
CA THR A 362 -8.88 -10.11 11.74
C THR A 362 -10.31 -10.53 12.12
N LEU A 363 -11.26 -10.45 11.18
CA LEU A 363 -12.63 -10.92 11.35
C LEU A 363 -12.67 -12.42 11.62
N LEU A 364 -11.96 -13.24 10.81
CA LEU A 364 -11.89 -14.68 10.99
C LEU A 364 -11.32 -15.07 12.36
N SER A 365 -10.26 -14.43 12.83
CA SER A 365 -9.70 -14.67 14.17
C SER A 365 -10.72 -14.35 15.27
N SER A 366 -11.44 -13.23 15.15
CA SER A 366 -12.50 -12.88 16.11
C SER A 366 -13.67 -13.89 16.10
N ALA A 367 -14.05 -14.37 14.92
CA ALA A 367 -15.08 -15.39 14.75
C ALA A 367 -14.64 -16.74 15.35
N LEU A 368 -13.40 -17.16 15.13
CA LEU A 368 -12.86 -18.40 15.69
C LEU A 368 -12.82 -18.38 17.22
N ALA A 369 -12.47 -17.25 17.83
CA ALA A 369 -12.51 -17.09 19.28
C ALA A 369 -13.95 -17.14 19.82
N LEU A 370 -14.91 -16.54 19.10
CA LEU A 370 -16.34 -16.66 19.43
C LEU A 370 -16.84 -18.11 19.28
N HIS A 371 -16.49 -18.78 18.18
CA HIS A 371 -16.84 -20.17 17.88
C HIS A 371 -16.33 -21.12 18.96
N ALA A 372 -15.11 -20.91 19.47
CA ALA A 372 -14.58 -21.69 20.59
C ALA A 372 -15.46 -21.60 21.84
N GLN A 373 -16.02 -20.43 22.15
CA GLN A 373 -16.96 -20.24 23.27
C GLN A 373 -18.37 -20.77 22.97
N GLU A 374 -18.74 -20.88 21.69
CA GLU A 374 -20.04 -21.39 21.24
C GLU A 374 -20.04 -22.90 20.96
N GLY A 375 -18.87 -23.55 21.01
CA GLY A 375 -18.72 -24.96 20.65
C GLY A 375 -18.86 -25.23 19.14
N ASP A 376 -18.68 -24.22 18.30
CA ASP A 376 -18.70 -24.38 16.85
C ASP A 376 -17.32 -24.84 16.35
N GLU A 377 -17.19 -26.13 16.08
CA GLU A 377 -15.93 -26.73 15.62
C GLU A 377 -15.89 -27.02 14.11
N ARG A 378 -16.63 -26.25 13.29
CA ARG A 378 -16.67 -26.48 11.84
C ARG A 378 -15.34 -26.15 11.14
N ILE A 379 -14.62 -25.13 11.61
CA ILE A 379 -13.30 -24.79 11.07
C ILE A 379 -12.22 -25.61 11.78
N ARG A 380 -11.44 -26.38 11.02
CA ARG A 380 -10.41 -27.29 11.55
C ARG A 380 -8.98 -26.83 11.34
N SER A 381 -8.76 -25.87 10.45
CA SER A 381 -7.51 -25.13 10.33
C SER A 381 -7.80 -23.72 9.80
N ALA A 382 -6.96 -22.76 10.20
CA ALA A 382 -7.07 -21.38 9.75
C ALA A 382 -5.75 -20.93 9.11
N THR A 383 -5.85 -20.16 8.03
CA THR A 383 -4.73 -19.48 7.40
C THR A 383 -4.99 -17.98 7.43
N LEU A 384 -4.07 -17.21 7.97
CA LEU A 384 -4.13 -15.76 8.05
C LEU A 384 -3.10 -15.19 7.09
N LEU A 385 -3.54 -14.37 6.15
CA LEU A 385 -2.69 -13.74 5.16
C LEU A 385 -2.60 -12.26 5.49
N ALA A 386 -1.39 -11.76 5.76
CA ALA A 386 -1.10 -10.36 6.10
C ALA A 386 -2.19 -9.71 6.99
N ALA A 387 -2.58 -10.42 8.05
CA ALA A 387 -3.72 -10.08 8.89
C ALA A 387 -3.24 -9.78 10.30
N GLN A 388 -3.67 -8.63 10.83
CA GLN A 388 -3.29 -8.20 12.17
C GLN A 388 -4.31 -8.70 13.18
N THR A 389 -3.83 -9.33 14.24
CA THR A 389 -4.60 -9.65 15.45
C THR A 389 -4.09 -8.91 16.68
N ASP A 390 -2.88 -8.34 16.59
CA ASP A 390 -2.32 -7.31 17.45
C ASP A 390 -2.01 -6.05 16.62
N PHE A 391 -2.32 -4.89 17.19
CA PHE A 391 -2.20 -3.58 16.55
C PHE A 391 -1.25 -2.63 17.31
N ILE A 392 -0.40 -3.13 18.22
CA ILE A 392 0.60 -2.29 18.90
C ILE A 392 1.54 -1.67 17.87
N HIS A 393 1.94 -2.47 16.87
CA HIS A 393 2.83 -2.10 15.79
C HIS A 393 2.09 -1.96 14.44
N ALA A 394 0.87 -1.42 14.45
CA ALA A 394 -0.01 -1.31 13.27
C ALA A 394 0.45 -0.35 12.15
N GLY A 395 1.71 0.10 12.20
CA GLY A 395 2.33 0.94 11.20
C GLY A 395 1.78 2.36 11.16
N ASP A 396 2.01 3.01 10.03
CA ASP A 396 1.72 4.43 9.80
C ASP A 396 0.21 4.75 9.85
N LEU A 397 -0.67 3.76 9.71
CA LEU A 397 -2.12 3.95 9.88
C LEU A 397 -2.47 4.47 11.28
N LYS A 398 -1.68 4.13 12.31
CA LYS A 398 -1.88 4.61 13.67
C LYS A 398 -1.79 6.14 13.77
N VAL A 399 -1.07 6.80 12.85
CA VAL A 399 -0.92 8.26 12.79
C VAL A 399 -2.27 8.97 12.59
N PHE A 400 -3.22 8.31 11.92
CA PHE A 400 -4.54 8.88 11.61
C PHE A 400 -5.62 8.47 12.62
N ILE A 401 -5.23 7.84 13.74
CA ILE A 401 -6.15 7.27 14.71
C ILE A 401 -5.86 7.87 16.09
N ASP A 402 -6.57 8.95 16.40
CA ASP A 402 -6.73 9.48 17.75
C ASP A 402 -8.22 9.68 18.11
N GLU A 403 -8.53 9.89 19.39
CA GLU A 403 -9.92 10.01 19.85
C GLU A 403 -10.67 11.17 19.16
N GLY A 404 -9.98 12.29 18.89
CA GLY A 404 -10.56 13.44 18.22
C GLY A 404 -10.89 13.17 16.76
N GLN A 405 -9.97 12.54 16.04
CA GLN A 405 -10.14 12.12 14.65
C GLN A 405 -11.25 11.07 14.52
N LEU A 406 -11.27 10.08 15.42
CA LEU A 406 -12.32 9.06 15.44
C LEU A 406 -13.68 9.66 15.76
N ALA A 407 -13.80 10.58 16.71
CA ALA A 407 -15.07 11.23 17.01
C ALA A 407 -15.59 12.07 15.82
N ALA A 408 -14.70 12.77 15.11
CA ALA A 408 -15.06 13.52 13.91
C ALA A 408 -15.49 12.58 12.77
N LEU A 409 -14.78 11.46 12.59
CA LEU A 409 -15.10 10.44 11.60
C LEU A 409 -16.43 9.74 11.91
N ASP A 410 -16.66 9.38 13.18
CA ASP A 410 -17.91 8.78 13.66
C ASP A 410 -19.09 9.72 13.36
N LYS A 411 -18.94 11.03 13.64
CA LYS A 411 -19.97 12.03 13.32
C LYS A 411 -20.27 12.10 11.82
N HIS A 412 -19.23 12.05 10.97
CA HIS A 412 -19.40 12.04 9.53
C HIS A 412 -20.11 10.76 9.05
N MET A 413 -19.65 9.59 9.50
CA MET A 413 -20.25 8.30 9.14
C MET A 413 -21.66 8.14 9.68
N GLN A 414 -22.01 8.74 10.82
CA GLN A 414 -23.39 8.78 11.33
C GLN A 414 -24.32 9.59 10.42
N ALA A 415 -23.82 10.65 9.77
CA ALA A 415 -24.61 11.46 8.86
C ALA A 415 -24.83 10.77 7.50
N VAL A 416 -23.82 10.05 6.99
CA VAL A 416 -23.83 9.45 5.64
C VAL A 416 -24.23 7.96 5.65
N GLY A 417 -23.98 7.26 6.74
CA GLY A 417 -24.24 5.83 6.94
C GLY A 417 -23.06 4.91 6.58
N TYR A 418 -22.00 5.43 5.97
CA TYR A 418 -20.82 4.66 5.56
C TYR A 418 -19.58 5.56 5.45
N LEU A 419 -18.40 4.95 5.41
CA LEU A 419 -17.18 5.61 4.95
C LEU A 419 -17.06 5.46 3.43
N ASP A 420 -16.87 6.57 2.73
CA ASP A 420 -16.62 6.56 1.28
C ASP A 420 -15.25 5.98 0.94
N GLY A 421 -15.17 5.15 -0.11
CA GLY A 421 -13.92 4.50 -0.52
C GLY A 421 -12.81 5.47 -0.91
N SER A 422 -13.16 6.67 -1.40
CA SER A 422 -12.20 7.72 -1.77
C SER A 422 -11.37 8.23 -0.58
N ILE A 423 -11.97 8.28 0.62
CA ILE A 423 -11.27 8.70 1.85
C ILE A 423 -10.20 7.67 2.19
N MET A 424 -10.56 6.38 2.16
CA MET A 424 -9.64 5.29 2.45
C MET A 424 -8.52 5.20 1.41
N ALA A 425 -8.85 5.34 0.12
CA ALA A 425 -7.87 5.39 -0.96
C ALA A 425 -6.87 6.56 -0.79
N THR A 426 -7.35 7.71 -0.33
CA THR A 426 -6.50 8.89 -0.05
C THR A 426 -5.51 8.60 1.08
N VAL A 427 -5.98 8.02 2.20
CA VAL A 427 -5.11 7.63 3.31
C VAL A 427 -4.05 6.63 2.84
N PHE A 428 -4.44 5.56 2.13
CA PHE A 428 -3.49 4.58 1.60
C PHE A 428 -2.45 5.17 0.63
N ASN A 429 -2.85 6.10 -0.23
CA ASN A 429 -1.92 6.79 -1.12
C ASN A 429 -0.92 7.66 -0.33
N MET A 430 -1.36 8.37 0.72
CA MET A 430 -0.48 9.17 1.58
C MET A 430 0.55 8.31 2.31
N LEU A 431 0.19 7.09 2.73
CA LEU A 431 1.14 6.16 3.36
C LEU A 431 2.35 5.82 2.50
N ARG A 432 2.23 5.93 1.17
CA ARG A 432 3.31 5.62 0.22
C ARG A 432 3.43 6.67 -0.88
N ALA A 433 3.40 7.94 -0.50
CA ALA A 433 3.49 9.06 -1.45
C ALA A 433 4.73 8.96 -2.38
N SER A 434 5.88 8.51 -1.84
CA SER A 434 7.12 8.29 -2.59
C SER A 434 7.03 7.26 -3.71
N ASP A 435 6.16 6.26 -3.55
CA ASP A 435 6.09 5.09 -4.44
C ASP A 435 4.84 5.12 -5.33
N LEU A 436 3.77 5.77 -4.86
CA LEU A 436 2.44 5.74 -5.48
C LEU A 436 1.98 7.10 -6.04
N ILE A 437 2.39 8.22 -5.43
CA ILE A 437 1.96 9.56 -5.85
C ILE A 437 3.02 10.19 -6.76
N TRP A 438 4.25 10.36 -6.27
CA TRP A 438 5.26 11.14 -6.99
C TRP A 438 5.75 10.50 -8.29
N PRO A 439 6.03 9.18 -8.35
CA PRO A 439 6.38 8.54 -9.62
C PRO A 439 5.28 8.72 -10.66
N TYR A 440 4.02 8.66 -10.24
CA TYR A 440 2.87 8.87 -11.11
C TYR A 440 2.77 10.31 -11.61
N VAL A 441 2.89 11.30 -10.72
CA VAL A 441 2.89 12.73 -11.08
C VAL A 441 4.00 13.01 -12.11
N VAL A 442 5.20 12.47 -11.89
CA VAL A 442 6.33 12.62 -12.80
C VAL A 442 6.06 11.94 -14.14
N ASP A 443 5.71 10.65 -14.15
CA ASP A 443 5.55 9.89 -15.39
C ASP A 443 4.33 10.34 -16.22
N ASN A 444 3.18 10.56 -15.59
CA ASN A 444 1.96 10.96 -16.29
C ASN A 444 1.96 12.47 -16.57
N TYR A 445 2.06 13.30 -15.53
CA TYR A 445 1.81 14.74 -15.71
C TYR A 445 3.01 15.53 -16.22
N LEU A 446 4.24 15.11 -15.91
CA LEU A 446 5.43 15.80 -16.43
C LEU A 446 5.97 15.17 -17.71
N ARG A 447 5.95 13.83 -17.82
CA ARG A 447 6.46 13.14 -19.03
C ARG A 447 5.35 12.87 -20.06
N GLY A 448 4.06 12.98 -19.71
CA GLY A 448 2.96 12.68 -20.62
C GLY A 448 2.85 11.18 -20.94
N THR A 449 3.42 10.32 -20.11
CA THR A 449 3.39 8.87 -20.31
C THR A 449 2.01 8.33 -19.95
N GLU A 450 1.47 7.41 -20.75
CA GLU A 450 0.24 6.72 -20.38
C GLU A 450 0.55 5.57 -19.41
N PRO A 451 -0.29 5.36 -18.38
CA PRO A 451 -0.07 4.32 -17.40
C PRO A 451 -0.24 2.95 -18.06
N LEU A 452 0.68 2.02 -17.81
CA LEU A 452 0.55 0.65 -18.30
C LEU A 452 -0.66 -0.04 -17.65
N PRO A 453 -1.33 -0.98 -18.34
CA PRO A 453 -2.39 -1.78 -17.76
C PRO A 453 -1.79 -2.71 -16.69
N PHE A 454 -1.97 -2.33 -15.43
CA PHE A 454 -1.52 -3.07 -14.27
C PHE A 454 -2.72 -3.46 -13.41
N ASP A 455 -2.97 -4.76 -13.34
CA ASP A 455 -4.11 -5.39 -12.67
C ASP A 455 -4.19 -5.05 -11.16
N LEU A 456 -3.05 -5.00 -10.48
CA LEU A 456 -2.97 -4.64 -9.07
C LEU A 456 -3.40 -3.20 -8.79
N LEU A 457 -3.02 -2.26 -9.66
CA LEU A 457 -3.41 -0.85 -9.52
C LEU A 457 -4.88 -0.66 -9.91
N TYR A 458 -5.41 -1.48 -10.83
CA TYR A 458 -6.83 -1.54 -11.14
C TYR A 458 -7.63 -1.97 -9.89
N TRP A 459 -7.21 -3.06 -9.24
CA TRP A 459 -7.79 -3.49 -7.96
C TRP A 459 -7.70 -2.42 -6.87
N ASN A 460 -6.53 -1.79 -6.70
CA ASN A 460 -6.34 -0.78 -5.65
C ASN A 460 -7.29 0.41 -5.81
N SER A 461 -7.60 0.74 -7.07
CA SER A 461 -8.49 1.85 -7.42
C SER A 461 -9.98 1.50 -7.35
N ASP A 462 -10.33 0.21 -7.35
CA ASP A 462 -11.71 -0.27 -7.24
C ASP A 462 -12.10 -0.41 -5.75
N SER A 463 -12.07 0.73 -5.07
CA SER A 463 -12.32 0.84 -3.63
C SER A 463 -13.80 0.60 -3.29
N THR A 464 -14.04 0.06 -2.10
CA THR A 464 -15.37 -0.19 -1.55
C THR A 464 -15.68 0.75 -0.39
N ARG A 465 -16.97 1.00 -0.16
CA ARG A 465 -17.46 1.65 1.05
C ARG A 465 -17.37 0.71 2.24
N VAL A 466 -17.39 1.26 3.45
CA VAL A 466 -17.44 0.47 4.69
C VAL A 466 -18.61 0.95 5.55
N THR A 467 -19.37 0.03 6.15
CA THR A 467 -20.50 0.39 7.01
C THR A 467 -20.03 1.18 8.23
N ALA A 468 -20.81 2.18 8.65
CA ALA A 468 -20.45 3.03 9.78
C ALA A 468 -20.22 2.21 11.07
N ALA A 469 -21.14 1.29 11.39
CA ALA A 469 -21.07 0.48 12.60
C ALA A 469 -19.82 -0.43 12.62
N SER A 470 -19.52 -1.13 11.52
CA SER A 470 -18.36 -2.03 11.46
C SER A 470 -17.05 -1.25 11.46
N HIS A 471 -16.97 -0.13 10.76
CA HIS A 471 -15.74 0.66 10.69
C HIS A 471 -15.39 1.29 12.04
N SER A 472 -16.35 1.92 12.71
CA SER A 472 -16.16 2.51 14.04
C SER A 472 -15.73 1.44 15.06
N PHE A 473 -16.39 0.28 15.04
CA PHE A 473 -16.01 -0.84 15.90
C PHE A 473 -14.57 -1.31 15.64
N TYR A 474 -14.19 -1.46 14.38
CA TYR A 474 -12.86 -1.92 13.98
C TYR A 474 -11.77 -0.95 14.42
N LEU A 475 -11.91 0.35 14.13
CA LEU A 475 -10.90 1.34 14.50
C LEU A 475 -10.72 1.44 16.02
N ARG A 476 -11.83 1.44 16.78
CA ARG A 476 -11.76 1.52 18.25
C ARG A 476 -11.18 0.24 18.87
N ASN A 477 -11.69 -0.92 18.52
CA ASN A 477 -11.28 -2.18 19.16
C ASN A 477 -9.94 -2.72 18.67
N CYS A 478 -9.46 -2.32 17.49
CA CYS A 478 -8.18 -2.76 16.96
C CYS A 478 -7.13 -1.65 17.07
N TYR A 479 -7.28 -0.57 16.31
CA TYR A 479 -6.22 0.46 16.19
C TYR A 479 -6.06 1.32 17.45
N LEU A 480 -7.15 1.71 18.09
CA LEU A 480 -7.10 2.60 19.26
C LEU A 480 -6.81 1.84 20.55
N GLU A 481 -7.66 0.87 20.90
CA GLU A 481 -7.64 0.22 22.21
C GLU A 481 -6.95 -1.15 22.22
N ASN A 482 -6.69 -1.72 21.03
CA ASN A 482 -6.12 -3.05 20.82
C ASN A 482 -6.82 -4.15 21.66
N ASN A 483 -8.14 -4.05 21.78
CA ASN A 483 -8.99 -4.93 22.57
C ASN A 483 -8.99 -6.37 22.05
N LEU A 484 -8.76 -6.61 20.76
CA LEU A 484 -8.66 -7.98 20.23
C LEU A 484 -7.50 -8.74 20.88
N ALA A 485 -6.28 -8.18 20.81
CA ALA A 485 -5.08 -8.79 21.39
C ALA A 485 -5.13 -8.87 22.91
N ARG A 486 -5.70 -7.85 23.56
CA ARG A 486 -5.91 -7.82 25.03
C ARG A 486 -7.02 -8.77 25.50
N GLY A 487 -7.69 -9.43 24.55
CA GLY A 487 -8.85 -10.27 24.77
C GLY A 487 -10.01 -9.53 25.41
N LEU A 488 -10.12 -8.20 25.28
CA LEU A 488 -11.18 -7.32 25.82
C LEU A 488 -12.31 -7.07 24.81
N MET A 489 -12.09 -7.41 23.52
CA MET A 489 -13.08 -7.21 22.47
C MET A 489 -14.36 -7.98 22.79
N ARG A 490 -15.51 -7.32 22.64
CA ARG A 490 -16.83 -7.94 22.80
C ARG A 490 -17.46 -8.19 21.43
N VAL A 491 -17.76 -9.45 21.16
CA VAL A 491 -18.45 -9.91 19.95
C VAL A 491 -19.66 -10.73 20.40
N ALA A 492 -20.84 -10.46 19.86
CA ALA A 492 -22.09 -11.07 20.30
C ALA A 492 -22.32 -10.98 21.83
N GLY A 493 -21.91 -9.86 22.44
CA GLY A 493 -21.98 -9.62 23.89
C GLY A 493 -20.93 -10.38 24.73
N LYS A 494 -20.15 -11.28 24.14
CA LYS A 494 -19.14 -12.11 24.82
C LYS A 494 -17.75 -11.52 24.64
N ARG A 495 -16.94 -11.57 25.70
CA ARG A 495 -15.52 -11.18 25.66
C ARG A 495 -14.73 -12.33 25.02
N ILE A 496 -14.11 -12.09 23.87
CA ILE A 496 -13.37 -13.12 23.13
C ILE A 496 -11.88 -13.10 23.46
N ASN A 497 -11.23 -14.26 23.39
CA ASN A 497 -9.79 -14.41 23.61
C ASN A 497 -9.17 -15.27 22.50
N LEU A 498 -8.12 -14.77 21.84
CA LEU A 498 -7.40 -15.51 20.80
C LEU A 498 -6.74 -16.79 21.32
N GLY A 499 -6.44 -16.84 22.63
CA GLY A 499 -5.96 -18.03 23.31
C GLY A 499 -6.96 -19.19 23.32
N ASP A 500 -8.25 -18.94 23.06
CA ASP A 500 -9.28 -19.98 22.96
C ASP A 500 -9.22 -20.72 21.61
N ILE A 501 -8.51 -20.18 20.62
CA ILE A 501 -8.33 -20.79 19.31
C ILE A 501 -7.29 -21.92 19.43
N LYS A 502 -7.74 -23.17 19.46
CA LYS A 502 -6.89 -24.37 19.63
C LYS A 502 -6.57 -25.12 18.34
N ILE A 503 -7.18 -24.74 17.22
CA ILE A 503 -6.91 -25.33 15.92
C ILE A 503 -5.54 -24.89 15.38
N PRO A 504 -4.95 -25.63 14.43
CA PRO A 504 -3.74 -25.19 13.72
C PRO A 504 -3.96 -23.89 12.94
N VAL A 505 -3.01 -22.95 13.09
CA VAL A 505 -2.99 -21.67 12.40
C VAL A 505 -1.73 -21.57 11.53
N TYR A 506 -1.90 -21.19 10.27
CA TYR A 506 -0.81 -20.76 9.39
C TYR A 506 -0.88 -19.24 9.27
N ASP A 507 0.14 -18.52 9.74
CA ASP A 507 0.13 -17.05 9.76
C ASP A 507 1.24 -16.49 8.88
N LEU A 508 0.84 -15.81 7.81
CA LEU A 508 1.75 -15.24 6.82
C LEU A 508 1.86 -13.72 7.02
N ALA A 509 3.06 -13.28 7.35
CA ALA A 509 3.47 -11.88 7.23
C ALA A 509 4.25 -11.64 5.92
N THR A 510 4.31 -10.39 5.45
CA THR A 510 5.24 -10.01 4.37
C THR A 510 6.26 -8.99 4.89
N ARG A 511 7.53 -9.17 4.53
CA ARG A 511 8.66 -8.47 5.16
C ARG A 511 8.63 -6.96 4.95
N ASP A 512 8.22 -6.54 3.76
CA ASP A 512 8.21 -5.14 3.35
C ASP A 512 6.76 -4.59 3.36
N ASP A 513 5.89 -5.16 4.23
CA ASP A 513 4.51 -4.74 4.45
C ASP A 513 4.44 -3.50 5.36
N HIS A 514 3.74 -2.47 4.92
CA HIS A 514 3.49 -1.26 5.72
C HIS A 514 2.02 -1.13 6.14
N ILE A 515 1.14 -1.97 5.61
CA ILE A 515 -0.29 -1.99 5.93
C ILE A 515 -0.52 -2.93 7.12
N ALA A 516 0.06 -4.12 7.05
CA ALA A 516 0.09 -5.10 8.13
C ALA A 516 1.55 -5.46 8.44
N PRO A 517 2.29 -4.60 9.17
CA PRO A 517 3.71 -4.78 9.40
C PRO A 517 4.02 -6.15 10.00
N ALA A 518 5.07 -6.81 9.50
CA ALA A 518 5.42 -8.17 9.88
C ALA A 518 5.59 -8.35 11.40
N LYS A 519 6.13 -7.33 12.08
CA LYS A 519 6.25 -7.30 13.54
C LYS A 519 4.89 -7.37 14.25
N SER A 520 3.88 -6.65 13.76
CA SER A 520 2.53 -6.67 14.34
C SER A 520 1.86 -8.03 14.13
N VAL A 521 1.98 -8.59 12.93
CA VAL A 521 1.47 -9.94 12.62
C VAL A 521 2.16 -10.98 13.50
N PHE A 522 3.49 -10.93 13.64
CA PHE A 522 4.26 -11.84 14.51
C PHE A 522 3.84 -11.75 15.99
N THR A 523 3.68 -10.53 16.51
CA THR A 523 3.19 -10.31 17.88
C THR A 523 1.80 -10.89 18.09
N GLY A 524 0.89 -10.70 17.13
CA GLY A 524 -0.46 -11.25 17.17
C GLY A 524 -0.50 -12.78 17.06
N ALA A 525 0.38 -13.36 16.24
CA ALA A 525 0.49 -14.81 16.03
C ALA A 525 0.83 -15.56 17.33
N ALA A 526 1.58 -14.92 18.24
CA ALA A 526 1.92 -15.49 19.55
C ALA A 526 0.72 -15.59 20.52
N LEU A 527 -0.43 -15.00 20.19
CA LEU A 527 -1.63 -14.98 21.05
C LEU A 527 -2.52 -16.21 20.86
N PHE A 528 -2.33 -16.98 19.78
CA PHE A 528 -3.15 -18.16 19.51
C PHE A 528 -2.83 -19.32 20.46
N GLY A 529 -3.87 -20.03 20.90
CA GLY A 529 -3.72 -21.12 21.86
C GLY A 529 -3.37 -22.48 21.26
N GLY A 530 -3.37 -22.60 19.93
CA GLY A 530 -3.02 -23.79 19.17
C GLY A 530 -1.65 -23.69 18.49
N PRO A 531 -1.23 -24.71 17.72
CA PRO A 531 0.04 -24.66 17.00
C PRO A 531 -0.01 -23.61 15.89
N VAL A 532 1.02 -22.78 15.81
CA VAL A 532 1.16 -21.72 14.80
C VAL A 532 2.39 -21.97 13.93
N GLU A 533 2.15 -22.06 12.63
CA GLU A 533 3.18 -22.03 11.58
C GLU A 533 3.30 -20.59 11.08
N PHE A 534 4.33 -19.86 11.54
CA PHE A 534 4.57 -18.49 11.12
C PHE A 534 5.53 -18.45 9.93
N VAL A 535 5.12 -17.77 8.86
CA VAL A 535 5.90 -17.64 7.63
C VAL A 535 6.04 -16.17 7.26
N LEU A 536 7.27 -15.78 6.89
CA LEU A 536 7.57 -14.44 6.41
C LEU A 536 7.80 -14.50 4.90
N GLY A 537 6.91 -13.92 4.09
CA GLY A 537 7.13 -13.74 2.65
C GLY A 537 7.98 -12.50 2.37
N ALA A 538 8.77 -12.49 1.30
CA ALA A 538 9.42 -11.25 0.84
C ALA A 538 8.41 -10.32 0.13
N SER A 539 8.84 -9.08 -0.15
CA SER A 539 8.01 -8.03 -0.74
C SER A 539 6.94 -7.48 0.21
N GLY A 540 6.05 -6.62 -0.30
CA GLY A 540 5.03 -5.92 0.48
C GLY A 540 3.65 -6.58 0.43
N HIS A 541 2.66 -5.91 1.04
CA HIS A 541 1.32 -6.44 1.36
C HIS A 541 0.67 -7.32 0.30
N ILE A 542 0.70 -6.89 -0.96
CA ILE A 542 0.03 -7.60 -2.05
C ILE A 542 1.02 -8.51 -2.78
N ALA A 543 2.18 -7.99 -3.17
CA ALA A 543 3.16 -8.74 -3.98
C ALA A 543 3.78 -9.93 -3.22
N GLY A 544 3.86 -9.85 -1.89
CA GLY A 544 4.32 -10.96 -1.05
C GLY A 544 3.24 -12.03 -0.86
N VAL A 545 1.97 -11.65 -0.75
CA VAL A 545 0.84 -12.59 -0.63
C VAL A 545 0.52 -13.23 -1.98
N VAL A 546 0.33 -12.42 -3.02
CA VAL A 546 0.04 -12.86 -4.39
C VAL A 546 1.35 -13.15 -5.13
N ASN A 547 2.00 -14.26 -4.77
CA ASN A 547 3.25 -14.71 -5.38
C ASN A 547 3.09 -16.10 -6.04
N PRO A 548 2.60 -16.18 -7.29
CA PRO A 548 2.44 -17.45 -7.99
C PRO A 548 3.76 -18.23 -8.13
N PRO A 549 3.79 -19.53 -7.76
CA PRO A 549 4.99 -20.37 -7.86
C PRO A 549 5.63 -20.38 -9.25
N GLN A 550 4.81 -20.30 -10.31
CA GLN A 550 5.24 -20.34 -11.71
C GLN A 550 6.09 -19.14 -12.12
N LEU A 551 6.04 -18.03 -11.37
CA LEU A 551 6.85 -16.85 -11.66
C LEU A 551 8.27 -16.97 -11.10
N GLU A 552 8.53 -17.94 -10.21
CA GLU A 552 9.83 -18.17 -9.54
C GLU A 552 10.45 -16.90 -8.92
N LYS A 553 9.58 -15.99 -8.46
CA LYS A 553 9.98 -14.74 -7.84
C LYS A 553 10.05 -14.88 -6.32
N TYR A 554 10.90 -14.03 -5.74
CA TYR A 554 11.02 -13.84 -4.31
C TYR A 554 11.46 -15.09 -3.54
N GLN A 555 11.34 -15.01 -2.22
CA GLN A 555 11.69 -16.04 -1.25
C GLN A 555 10.77 -15.88 -0.03
N TYR A 556 10.75 -16.87 0.83
CA TYR A 556 10.07 -16.83 2.11
C TYR A 556 10.97 -17.38 3.22
N TRP A 557 10.67 -17.09 4.47
CA TRP A 557 11.38 -17.60 5.64
C TRP A 557 10.45 -18.36 6.56
N THR A 558 10.97 -19.45 7.12
CA THR A 558 10.29 -20.23 8.16
C THR A 558 11.17 -20.35 9.39
N GLY A 559 10.55 -20.57 10.55
CA GLY A 559 11.25 -20.59 11.82
C GLY A 559 10.44 -21.31 12.90
N PRO A 560 10.89 -21.27 14.16
CA PRO A 560 10.10 -21.79 15.28
C PRO A 560 8.78 -21.02 15.41
N SER A 561 7.82 -21.60 16.14
CA SER A 561 6.56 -20.92 16.46
C SER A 561 6.81 -19.52 17.06
N PRO A 562 5.95 -18.55 16.75
CA PRO A 562 6.18 -17.14 17.06
C PRO A 562 6.23 -16.90 18.56
N ALA A 563 7.39 -16.45 19.05
CA ALA A 563 7.63 -16.08 20.44
C ALA A 563 8.84 -15.13 20.52
N GLY A 564 8.85 -14.25 21.53
CA GLY A 564 9.95 -13.35 21.80
C GLY A 564 10.02 -12.17 20.82
N ASP A 565 11.25 -11.74 20.50
CA ASP A 565 11.50 -10.59 19.64
C ASP A 565 11.52 -10.98 18.15
N PHE A 566 10.82 -10.17 17.33
CA PHE A 566 10.68 -10.42 15.89
C PHE A 566 12.01 -10.33 15.14
N ASP A 567 12.86 -9.36 15.48
CA ASP A 567 14.12 -9.13 14.77
C ASP A 567 15.09 -10.29 15.02
N ALA A 568 15.12 -10.80 16.25
CA ALA A 568 15.83 -12.03 16.60
C ALA A 568 15.27 -13.26 15.87
N TRP A 569 13.94 -13.41 15.79
CA TRP A 569 13.32 -14.50 15.02
C TRP A 569 13.70 -14.44 13.54
N GLN A 570 13.61 -13.25 12.92
CA GLN A 570 13.92 -13.04 11.51
C GLN A 570 15.39 -13.36 11.21
N ALA A 571 16.31 -12.99 12.10
CA ALA A 571 17.74 -13.29 11.95
C ALA A 571 18.04 -14.80 12.02
N ALA A 572 17.25 -15.57 12.77
CA ALA A 572 17.39 -17.03 12.91
C ALA A 572 16.58 -17.83 11.88
N ALA A 573 15.66 -17.19 11.16
CA ALA A 573 14.76 -17.87 10.22
C ALA A 573 15.50 -18.42 8.99
N THR A 574 15.03 -19.57 8.51
CA THR A 574 15.62 -20.23 7.33
C THR A 574 14.97 -19.68 6.07
N ALA A 575 15.79 -19.18 5.14
CA ALA A 575 15.34 -18.68 3.85
C ALA A 575 15.10 -19.83 2.84
N HIS A 576 13.98 -19.77 2.13
CA HIS A 576 13.58 -20.71 1.09
C HIS A 576 13.26 -19.94 -0.20
N LYS A 577 13.83 -20.39 -1.32
CA LYS A 577 13.60 -19.75 -2.63
C LYS A 577 12.19 -20.02 -3.13
N GLY A 578 11.58 -19.03 -3.77
CA GLY A 578 10.30 -19.17 -4.47
C GLY A 578 9.10 -18.78 -3.62
N SER A 579 7.94 -19.34 -3.97
CA SER A 579 6.66 -18.97 -3.38
C SER A 579 6.33 -19.76 -2.11
N TRP A 580 5.84 -19.05 -1.10
CA TRP A 580 5.29 -19.65 0.12
C TRP A 580 4.03 -20.48 -0.14
N TRP A 581 3.34 -20.31 -1.29
CA TRP A 581 2.13 -21.08 -1.62
C TRP A 581 2.40 -22.59 -1.57
N VAL A 582 3.55 -23.04 -2.09
CA VAL A 582 3.94 -24.46 -2.08
C VAL A 582 4.13 -24.96 -0.66
N HIS A 583 4.73 -24.15 0.21
CA HIS A 583 4.87 -24.47 1.64
C HIS A 583 3.51 -24.57 2.34
N TRP A 584 2.62 -23.61 2.08
CA TRP A 584 1.25 -23.65 2.60
C TRP A 584 0.49 -24.90 2.12
N GLN A 585 0.66 -25.31 0.86
CA GLN A 585 0.05 -26.55 0.35
C GLN A 585 0.54 -27.79 1.09
N SER A 586 1.84 -27.89 1.35
CA SER A 586 2.37 -28.99 2.18
C SER A 586 1.81 -28.94 3.60
N TRP A 587 1.70 -27.75 4.20
CA TRP A 587 1.14 -27.59 5.54
C TRP A 587 -0.34 -27.99 5.62
N ILE A 588 -1.17 -27.60 4.64
CA ILE A 588 -2.61 -27.90 4.64
C ILE A 588 -2.87 -29.39 4.37
N GLU A 589 -2.08 -30.03 3.52
CA GLU A 589 -2.13 -31.48 3.26
C GLU A 589 -1.84 -32.29 4.53
N ASN A 590 -0.91 -31.82 5.36
CA ASN A 590 -0.59 -32.45 6.64
C ASN A 590 -1.74 -32.35 7.66
N GLN A 591 -2.68 -31.41 7.49
CA GLN A 591 -3.88 -31.32 8.35
C GLN A 591 -4.93 -32.37 7.97
N SER A 592 -5.08 -32.67 6.68
CA SER A 592 -5.89 -33.77 6.15
C SER A 592 -5.66 -33.92 4.64
N ALA A 593 -5.16 -35.09 4.22
CA ALA A 593 -4.96 -35.42 2.80
C ALA A 593 -6.12 -36.23 2.19
N GLU A 594 -7.24 -36.42 2.92
CA GLU A 594 -8.37 -37.21 2.43
C GLU A 594 -9.00 -36.52 1.20
N LYS A 595 -9.18 -37.28 0.10
CA LYS A 595 -9.76 -36.77 -1.15
C LYS A 595 -11.06 -37.50 -1.50
N VAL A 596 -12.02 -36.74 -2.01
CA VAL A 596 -13.32 -37.20 -2.51
C VAL A 596 -13.48 -36.83 -3.99
N LYS A 597 -14.53 -37.32 -4.64
CA LYS A 597 -14.88 -36.87 -5.99
C LYS A 597 -15.11 -35.34 -5.97
N ALA A 598 -14.53 -34.63 -6.93
CA ALA A 598 -14.65 -33.18 -6.98
C ALA A 598 -16.12 -32.75 -7.11
N ARG A 599 -16.51 -31.75 -6.33
CA ARG A 599 -17.88 -31.23 -6.25
C ARG A 599 -18.04 -30.11 -7.27
N LYS A 600 -19.04 -30.17 -8.15
CA LYS A 600 -19.30 -29.09 -9.11
C LYS A 600 -20.31 -28.10 -8.55
N PRO A 601 -20.11 -26.79 -8.76
CA PRO A 601 -21.11 -25.80 -8.40
C PRO A 601 -22.43 -26.09 -9.14
N GLY A 602 -23.52 -26.20 -8.37
CA GLY A 602 -24.85 -26.53 -8.90
C GLY A 602 -25.21 -28.02 -8.83
N ASP A 603 -24.27 -28.91 -8.51
CA ASP A 603 -24.62 -30.27 -8.09
C ASP A 603 -25.26 -30.19 -6.69
N GLY A 604 -26.56 -30.48 -6.58
CA GLY A 604 -27.30 -30.43 -5.31
C GLY A 604 -28.78 -30.05 -5.47
N ARG A 605 -29.51 -29.99 -4.35
CA ARG A 605 -30.96 -29.67 -4.36
C ARG A 605 -31.27 -28.18 -4.48
N ARG A 606 -30.32 -27.29 -4.14
CA ARG A 606 -30.52 -25.83 -4.18
C ARG A 606 -30.07 -25.26 -5.53
N PRO A 607 -30.84 -24.34 -6.15
CA PRO A 607 -30.42 -23.67 -7.38
C PRO A 607 -29.18 -22.80 -7.14
N VAL A 608 -28.41 -22.55 -8.19
CA VAL A 608 -27.38 -21.51 -8.21
C VAL A 608 -28.03 -20.16 -8.55
N LEU A 609 -27.41 -19.05 -8.14
CA LEU A 609 -27.95 -17.69 -8.31
C LEU A 609 -27.38 -16.96 -9.53
N GLY A 610 -26.23 -17.39 -10.03
CA GLY A 610 -25.56 -16.79 -11.18
C GLY A 610 -24.14 -17.31 -11.36
N ASP A 611 -23.46 -16.82 -12.39
CA ASP A 611 -22.04 -17.12 -12.63
C ASP A 611 -21.14 -16.29 -11.72
N ALA A 612 -19.98 -16.83 -11.36
CA ALA A 612 -18.88 -16.02 -10.83
C ALA A 612 -18.49 -14.96 -11.88
N PRO A 613 -18.06 -13.75 -11.47
CA PRO A 613 -17.67 -13.37 -10.11
C PRO A 613 -18.82 -12.81 -9.25
N GLY A 614 -20.08 -12.96 -9.69
CA GLY A 614 -21.27 -12.50 -8.98
C GLY A 614 -21.64 -11.04 -9.29
N THR A 615 -22.64 -10.53 -8.57
CA THR A 615 -23.17 -9.17 -8.79
C THR A 615 -22.63 -8.16 -7.79
N TYR A 616 -22.28 -8.58 -6.57
CA TYR A 616 -21.77 -7.69 -5.53
C TYR A 616 -20.39 -7.10 -5.86
N VAL A 617 -19.54 -7.85 -6.56
CA VAL A 617 -18.23 -7.35 -7.00
C VAL A 617 -18.32 -6.27 -8.07
N LEU A 618 -19.43 -6.19 -8.80
CA LEU A 618 -19.65 -5.21 -9.85
C LEU A 618 -20.20 -3.88 -9.31
N SER A 619 -20.50 -3.82 -8.01
CA SER A 619 -21.05 -2.64 -7.32
C SER A 619 -20.01 -1.69 -6.75
#